data_AF-A0A2A4AI14-F1
#
_entry.id   AF-A0A2A4AI14-F1
#
_cell.length_a   1.000
_cell.length_b   1.000
_cell.length_c   1.000
_cell.angle_alpha   90.00
_cell.angle_beta   90.00
_cell.angle_gamma   90.00
#
_symmetry.space_group_name_H-M   'P 1'
#
loop_
_entity.id
_entity.type
_entity.pdbx_description
1 polymer ?
#
loop_
_entity_poly.entity_id
_entity_poly.type
_entity_poly.pdbx_seq_one_letter_code
_entity_poly.pdbx_strand_id
1 'polypeptide(L)'
;MIRFQFVDDHRTEYSVKRMCDVLKLNRSSFYKWVSTRKKRRLKMYSDAVIGARIKTIFDDEHGLYGAKRIAASLKEDTTYTPINHKKVARIMKSMGLKGFSKRRRCITTRRKP
;
A
#
# COMPACT_ATOMS: atom_id res chain seq x y z
N MET A 1 -15.61 4.27 -5.26
CA MET A 1 -16.20 4.42 -3.90
C MET A 1 -16.27 3.05 -3.22
N ILE A 2 -15.87 2.94 -1.95
CA ILE A 2 -15.89 1.65 -1.23
C ILE A 2 -17.32 1.35 -0.77
N ARG A 3 -17.88 0.17 -1.06
CA ARG A 3 -19.27 -0.18 -0.72
C ARG A 3 -19.58 -0.04 0.78
N PHE A 4 -18.63 -0.37 1.65
CA PHE A 4 -18.77 -0.17 3.09
C PHE A 4 -18.79 1.30 3.52
N GLN A 5 -18.12 2.19 2.77
CA GLN A 5 -18.14 3.62 3.05
C GLN A 5 -19.54 4.17 2.77
N PHE A 6 -20.16 3.81 1.64
CA PHE A 6 -21.54 4.18 1.33
C PHE A 6 -22.54 3.76 2.42
N VAL A 7 -22.43 2.52 2.93
CA VAL A 7 -23.28 2.04 4.03
C VAL A 7 -23.06 2.85 5.32
N ASP A 8 -21.83 3.29 5.58
CA ASP A 8 -21.51 4.11 6.75
C ASP A 8 -22.05 5.54 6.61
N ASP A 9 -21.97 6.12 5.41
CA ASP A 9 -22.40 7.49 5.11
C ASP A 9 -23.92 7.64 5.26
N HIS A 10 -24.71 6.64 4.83
CA HIS A 10 -26.18 6.67 4.85
C HIS A 10 -26.81 5.88 6.01
N ARG A 11 -26.04 5.48 7.02
CA ARG A 11 -26.54 4.64 8.14
C ARG A 11 -27.59 5.31 9.02
N THR A 12 -27.69 6.65 8.96
CA THR A 12 -28.67 7.47 9.69
C THR A 12 -29.99 7.59 8.93
N GLU A 13 -29.96 7.47 7.61
CA GLU A 13 -31.12 7.62 6.73
C GLU A 13 -31.78 6.26 6.43
N TYR A 14 -30.98 5.20 6.31
CA TYR A 14 -31.46 3.86 5.97
C TYR A 14 -30.93 2.80 6.92
N SER A 15 -31.67 1.70 7.04
CA SER A 15 -31.22 0.59 7.87
C SER A 15 -30.01 -0.12 7.24
N VAL A 16 -28.97 -0.33 8.05
CA VAL A 16 -27.75 -1.05 7.64
C VAL A 16 -28.06 -2.42 7.08
N LYS A 17 -29.10 -3.10 7.61
CA LYS A 17 -29.56 -4.41 7.11
C LYS A 17 -29.99 -4.31 5.65
N ARG A 18 -30.94 -3.43 5.33
CA ARG A 18 -31.46 -3.25 3.96
C ARG A 18 -30.34 -2.86 2.99
N MET A 19 -29.46 -1.94 3.39
CA MET A 19 -28.34 -1.55 2.54
C MET A 19 -27.35 -2.69 2.29
N CYS A 20 -27.04 -3.50 3.32
CA CYS A 20 -26.18 -4.67 3.15
C CYS A 20 -26.82 -5.70 2.21
N ASP A 21 -28.12 -5.94 2.32
CA ASP A 21 -28.85 -6.88 1.48
C ASP A 21 -28.83 -6.43 0.01
N VAL A 22 -29.17 -5.16 -0.27
CA VAL A 22 -29.17 -4.59 -1.63
C VAL A 22 -27.78 -4.60 -2.25
N LEU A 23 -26.74 -4.27 -1.48
CA LEU A 23 -25.35 -4.22 -1.95
C LEU A 23 -24.66 -5.59 -1.96
N LYS A 24 -25.37 -6.66 -1.59
CA LYS A 24 -24.85 -8.03 -1.45
C LYS A 24 -23.61 -8.08 -0.55
N LEU A 25 -23.69 -7.42 0.60
CA LEU A 25 -22.65 -7.36 1.63
C LEU A 25 -23.07 -8.17 2.86
N ASN A 26 -22.10 -8.78 3.54
CA ASN A 26 -22.37 -9.36 4.85
C ASN A 26 -22.32 -8.28 5.94
N ARG A 27 -23.39 -8.20 6.75
CA ARG A 27 -23.51 -7.28 7.89
C ARG A 27 -22.36 -7.44 8.90
N SER A 28 -21.89 -8.67 9.15
CA SER A 28 -20.74 -8.90 10.06
C SER A 28 -19.45 -8.30 9.50
N SER A 29 -19.28 -8.33 8.18
CA SER A 29 -18.13 -7.72 7.50
C SER A 29 -18.16 -6.20 7.57
N PHE A 30 -19.35 -5.59 7.49
CA PHE A 30 -19.51 -4.15 7.70
C PHE A 30 -19.07 -3.74 9.11
N TYR A 31 -19.60 -4.37 10.16
CA TYR A 31 -19.20 -3.99 11.53
C TYR A 31 -17.73 -4.30 11.83
N LYS A 32 -17.16 -5.37 11.26
CA LYS A 32 -15.71 -5.63 11.31
C LYS A 32 -14.91 -4.52 10.61
N TRP A 33 -15.42 -4.02 9.47
CA TRP A 33 -14.81 -2.91 8.76
C TRP A 33 -14.89 -1.61 9.59
N VAL A 34 -15.99 -1.36 10.29
CA VAL A 34 -16.14 -0.20 11.19
C VAL A 34 -15.20 -0.32 12.40
N SER A 35 -15.18 -1.45 13.10
CA SER A 35 -14.37 -1.65 14.31
C SER A 35 -12.87 -1.56 14.03
N THR A 36 -12.43 -1.97 12.84
CA THR A 36 -11.02 -1.89 12.44
C THR A 36 -10.59 -0.51 11.90
N ARG A 37 -11.50 0.48 11.81
CA ARG A 37 -11.21 1.81 11.24
C ARG A 37 -10.06 2.54 11.96
N LYS A 38 -10.05 2.51 13.30
CA LYS A 38 -8.98 3.13 14.11
C LYS A 38 -7.62 2.48 13.82
N LYS A 39 -7.56 1.14 13.77
CA LYS A 39 -6.34 0.39 13.44
C LYS A 39 -5.84 0.69 12.03
N ARG A 40 -6.75 0.78 11.04
CA ARG A 40 -6.40 1.16 9.66
C ARG A 40 -5.81 2.57 9.59
N ARG A 41 -6.43 3.55 10.28
CA ARG A 41 -5.91 4.93 10.36
C ARG A 41 -4.52 4.97 11.00
N LEU A 42 -4.32 4.30 12.12
CA LEU A 42 -3.01 4.24 12.78
C LEU A 42 -1.93 3.64 11.87
N LYS A 43 -2.28 2.56 11.14
CA LYS A 43 -1.39 1.96 10.15
C LYS A 43 -1.03 2.95 9.04
N MET A 44 -1.99 3.71 8.52
CA MET A 44 -1.72 4.74 7.51
C MET A 44 -0.74 5.81 8.02
N TYR A 45 -0.89 6.30 9.25
CA TYR A 45 0.06 7.25 9.83
C TYR A 45 1.46 6.64 9.97
N SER A 46 1.57 5.42 10.48
CA SER A 46 2.86 4.73 10.58
C SER A 46 3.53 4.50 9.21
N ASP A 47 2.72 4.22 8.19
CA ASP A 47 3.21 4.04 6.82
C ASP A 47 3.63 5.38 6.21
N ALA A 48 2.98 6.49 6.57
CA ALA A 48 3.35 7.84 6.11
C ALA A 48 4.71 8.29 6.69
N VAL A 49 4.97 8.02 7.97
CA VAL A 49 6.26 8.30 8.61
C VAL A 49 7.39 7.55 7.91
N ILE A 50 7.19 6.25 7.67
CA ILE A 50 8.16 5.42 6.93
C ILE A 50 8.27 5.89 5.47
N GLY A 51 7.16 6.31 4.86
CA GLY A 51 7.12 6.81 3.50
C GLY A 51 7.99 8.06 3.30
N ALA A 52 8.02 8.97 4.27
CA ALA A 52 8.89 10.14 4.23
C ALA A 52 10.38 9.73 4.15
N ARG A 53 10.82 8.79 4.99
CA ARG A 53 12.20 8.27 4.95
C ARG A 53 12.51 7.49 3.67
N ILE A 54 11.55 6.70 3.17
CA ILE A 54 11.69 6.03 1.87
C ILE A 54 11.92 7.05 0.76
N LYS A 55 11.19 8.17 0.79
CA LYS A 55 11.32 9.23 -0.19
C LYS A 55 12.68 9.93 -0.12
N THR A 56 13.18 10.25 1.07
CA THR A 56 14.52 10.86 1.20
C THR A 56 15.59 9.96 0.61
N ILE A 57 15.61 8.66 0.99
CA ILE A 57 16.58 7.70 0.45
C ILE A 57 16.43 7.55 -1.07
N PHE A 58 15.19 7.57 -1.57
CA PHE A 58 14.94 7.47 -3.01
C PHE A 58 15.47 8.70 -3.76
N ASP A 59 15.28 9.90 -3.22
CA ASP A 59 15.73 11.16 -3.82
C ASP A 59 17.26 11.29 -3.75
N ASP A 60 17.88 10.89 -2.62
CA ASP A 60 19.34 10.83 -2.42
C ASP A 60 20.02 9.91 -3.45
N GLU A 61 19.35 8.81 -3.82
CA GLU A 61 19.83 7.81 -4.78
C GLU A 61 19.30 8.05 -6.21
N HIS A 62 18.85 9.29 -6.49
CA HIS A 62 18.36 9.73 -7.81
C HIS A 62 17.29 8.83 -8.43
N GLY A 63 16.45 8.22 -7.60
CA GLY A 63 15.37 7.32 -8.00
C GLY A 63 15.82 5.96 -8.56
N LEU A 64 17.10 5.60 -8.39
CA LEU A 64 17.63 4.31 -8.85
C LEU A 64 17.14 3.16 -7.96
N TYR A 65 16.92 3.42 -6.67
CA TYR A 65 16.70 2.36 -5.70
C TYR A 65 15.26 1.84 -5.72
N GLY A 66 15.15 0.52 -5.84
CA GLY A 66 13.89 -0.21 -5.65
C GLY A 66 13.70 -0.66 -4.20
N ALA A 67 12.54 -1.25 -3.91
CA ALA A 67 12.14 -1.64 -2.56
C ALA A 67 13.15 -2.50 -1.79
N LYS A 68 13.91 -3.37 -2.46
CA LYS A 68 14.94 -4.19 -1.81
C LYS A 68 16.15 -3.37 -1.35
N ARG A 69 16.62 -2.45 -2.18
CA ARG A 69 17.77 -1.58 -1.86
C ARG A 69 17.41 -0.60 -0.76
N ILE A 70 16.23 0.04 -0.87
CA ILE A 70 15.73 0.92 0.18
C ILE A 70 15.55 0.18 1.51
N ALA A 71 15.06 -1.07 1.49
CA ALA A 71 14.95 -1.87 2.71
C ALA A 71 16.31 -2.23 3.33
N ALA A 72 17.36 -2.34 2.52
CA ALA A 72 18.72 -2.54 3.01
C ALA A 72 19.26 -1.26 3.67
N SER A 73 19.13 -0.11 3.01
CA SER A 73 19.52 1.20 3.57
C SER A 73 18.78 1.50 4.88
N LEU A 74 17.48 1.20 4.95
CA LEU A 74 16.68 1.34 6.18
C LEU A 74 17.09 0.39 7.31
N LYS A 75 17.80 -0.71 7.00
CA LYS A 75 18.30 -1.65 8.01
C LYS A 75 19.64 -1.18 8.57
N GLU A 76 20.43 -0.43 7.79
CA GLU A 76 21.69 0.17 8.22
C GLU A 76 21.45 1.33 9.20
N ASP A 77 20.35 2.08 9.01
CA ASP A 77 19.88 3.09 9.96
C ASP A 77 19.43 2.44 11.29
N THR A 78 20.23 2.56 12.36
CA THR A 78 19.94 1.97 13.69
C THR A 78 18.70 2.57 14.37
N THR A 79 18.20 3.69 13.87
CA THR A 79 17.01 4.38 14.37
C THR A 79 15.71 3.63 14.07
N TYR A 80 15.70 2.74 13.07
CA TYR A 80 14.47 2.05 12.64
C TYR A 80 14.53 0.55 12.90
N THR A 81 13.41 -0.02 13.35
CA THR A 81 13.22 -1.48 13.40
C THR A 81 13.33 -2.05 11.99
N PRO A 82 13.97 -3.22 11.77
CA PRO A 82 14.09 -3.83 10.46
C PRO A 82 12.73 -3.96 9.74
N ILE A 83 12.60 -3.30 8.59
CA ILE A 83 11.36 -3.29 7.80
C ILE A 83 11.45 -4.32 6.67
N ASN A 84 10.43 -5.18 6.56
CA ASN A 84 10.33 -6.11 5.45
C ASN A 84 10.18 -5.35 4.11
N HIS A 85 11.00 -5.72 3.11
CA HIS A 85 10.95 -5.18 1.75
C HIS A 85 9.55 -5.21 1.10
N LYS A 86 8.67 -6.14 1.48
CA LYS A 86 7.27 -6.16 1.02
C LYS A 86 6.47 -4.95 1.53
N LYS A 87 6.71 -4.52 2.78
CA LYS A 87 6.11 -3.31 3.35
C LYS A 87 6.62 -2.08 2.62
N VAL A 88 7.92 -1.99 2.39
CA VAL A 88 8.55 -0.92 1.60
C VAL A 88 7.95 -0.85 0.19
N ALA A 89 7.88 -1.97 -0.52
CA ALA A 89 7.32 -2.04 -1.87
C ALA A 89 5.87 -1.54 -1.93
N ARG A 90 5.04 -1.90 -0.93
CA ARG A 90 3.67 -1.41 -0.84
C ARG A 90 3.60 0.09 -0.63
N ILE A 91 4.44 0.64 0.25
CA ILE A 91 4.49 2.09 0.52
C ILE A 91 4.99 2.85 -0.71
N MET A 92 6.07 2.39 -1.35
CA MET A 92 6.56 2.95 -2.62
C MET A 92 5.45 2.98 -3.68
N LYS A 93 4.70 1.87 -3.82
CA LYS A 93 3.59 1.79 -4.78
C LYS A 93 2.49 2.80 -4.46
N SER A 94 2.12 2.99 -3.19
CA SER A 94 1.12 4.02 -2.82
C SER A 94 1.60 5.45 -3.07
N MET A 95 2.91 5.68 -3.09
CA MET A 95 3.53 6.98 -3.39
C MET A 95 3.86 7.16 -4.88
N GLY A 96 3.63 6.15 -5.73
CA GLY A 96 4.03 6.18 -7.14
C GLY A 96 5.54 6.06 -7.39
N LEU A 97 6.34 5.73 -6.36
CA LEU A 97 7.79 5.59 -6.48
C LEU A 97 8.15 4.25 -7.10
N LYS A 98 9.06 4.27 -8.07
CA LYS A 98 9.54 3.05 -8.75
C LYS A 98 11.03 3.16 -9.00
N GLY A 99 11.78 2.23 -8.42
CA GLY A 99 13.20 2.11 -8.67
C GLY A 99 13.50 1.79 -10.13
N PHE A 100 14.59 2.34 -10.64
CA PHE A 100 15.10 2.04 -11.96
C PHE A 100 15.50 0.56 -12.08
N SER A 101 15.14 -0.07 -13.19
CA SER A 101 15.57 -1.43 -13.51
C SER A 101 15.79 -1.55 -15.01
N LYS A 102 17.03 -1.85 -15.40
CA LYS A 102 17.39 -2.10 -16.79
C LYS A 102 16.82 -3.45 -17.22
N ARG A 103 15.58 -3.46 -17.73
CA ARG A 103 14.99 -4.63 -18.38
C ARG A 103 15.66 -4.83 -19.74
N ARG A 104 16.81 -5.52 -19.78
CA ARG A 104 17.37 -5.99 -21.05
C ARG A 104 16.50 -7.13 -21.55
N ARG A 105 15.76 -6.89 -22.63
CA ARG A 105 15.06 -7.95 -23.35
C ARG A 105 16.10 -8.75 -24.13
N CYS A 106 16.50 -9.91 -23.62
CA CYS A 106 17.33 -10.85 -24.36
C CYS A 106 16.41 -11.60 -25.34
N ILE A 107 16.67 -11.47 -26.63
CA ILE A 107 16.03 -12.30 -27.66
C ILE A 107 16.97 -13.48 -27.89
N THR A 108 16.62 -14.64 -27.32
CA THR A 108 17.43 -15.86 -27.43
C THR A 108 17.33 -16.52 -28.81
N THR A 109 16.27 -16.24 -29.57
CA THR A 109 15.99 -16.92 -30.84
C THR A 109 15.56 -15.90 -31.89
N ARG A 110 16.33 -15.82 -32.99
CA ARG A 110 15.93 -15.08 -34.19
C ARG A 110 15.29 -16.05 -35.17
N ARG A 111 14.07 -15.76 -35.61
CA ARG A 111 13.39 -16.53 -36.66
C ARG A 111 14.17 -16.36 -37.96
N LYS A 112 14.58 -17.46 -38.60
CA LYS A 112 15.17 -17.39 -39.94
C LYS A 112 14.10 -16.94 -40.95
N PRO A 113 14.47 -16.13 -41.96
CA PRO A 113 13.57 -15.77 -43.05
C PRO A 113 13.08 -17.02 -43.81
#